data_AF-A0A818G3D8-F1
#
_entry.id   AF-A0A818G3D8-F1
#
_cell.length_a   1.000
_cell.length_b   1.000
_cell.length_c   1.000
_cell.angle_alpha   90.00
_cell.angle_beta   90.00
_cell.angle_gamma   90.00
#
_symmetry.space_group_name_H-M   'P 1'
#
loop_
_entity.id
_entity.type
_entity.pdbx_description
1 polymer ?
#
loop_
_entity_poly.entity_id
_entity_poly.type
_entity_poly.pdbx_seq_one_letter_code
_entity_poly.pdbx_strand_id
1 'polypeptide(L)'
;MFWALDGVQVIDSVSFAPVIANGGFETINSNDSWTVCNPSNSCFPGEISSNYSRTGQYSYLDGAMNNPDYLVQLFPTVSGRLYFVSFWLKNLGSGVNNATITIGS
;
A
#
# COMPACT_ATOMS: atom_id res chain seq x y z
N MET A 1 7.48 15.55 -2.71
CA MET A 1 8.21 14.52 -3.49
C MET A 1 7.27 13.33 -3.54
N PHE A 2 6.99 12.76 -4.71
CA PHE A 2 5.98 11.72 -4.84
C PHE A 2 6.58 10.31 -4.86
N TRP A 3 5.83 9.33 -4.39
CA TRP A 3 6.08 7.91 -4.54
C TRP A 3 4.80 7.21 -5.01
N ALA A 4 4.98 6.15 -5.79
CA ALA A 4 3.90 5.29 -6.24
C ALA A 4 4.07 3.89 -5.61
N LEU A 5 2.97 3.34 -5.13
CA LEU A 5 2.86 2.00 -4.55
C LEU A 5 1.84 1.21 -5.35
N ASP A 6 2.21 -0.02 -5.68
CA ASP A 6 1.33 -0.94 -6.40
C ASP A 6 1.71 -2.40 -6.10
N GLY A 7 0.83 -3.34 -6.43
CA GLY A 7 1.08 -4.77 -6.32
C GLY A 7 1.34 -5.22 -4.88
N VAL A 8 0.68 -4.60 -3.90
CA VAL A 8 0.79 -5.00 -2.49
C VAL A 8 0.16 -6.38 -2.33
N GLN A 9 0.89 -7.32 -1.76
CA GLN A 9 0.42 -8.67 -1.53
C GLN A 9 0.84 -9.16 -0.16
N VAL A 10 -0.07 -9.86 0.49
CA VAL A 10 0.21 -10.71 1.64
C VAL A 10 -0.33 -12.09 1.31
N ILE A 11 0.54 -13.09 1.24
CA ILE A 11 0.19 -14.46 0.88
C ILE A 11 0.36 -15.36 2.10
N ASP A 12 -0.68 -16.12 2.45
CA ASP A 12 -0.57 -17.19 3.45
C ASP A 12 0.23 -18.37 2.86
N SER A 13 1.30 -18.78 3.53
CA SER A 13 2.17 -19.89 3.12
C SER A 13 1.46 -21.25 3.02
N VAL A 14 0.29 -21.42 3.64
CA VAL A 14 -0.47 -22.68 3.63
C VAL A 14 -1.48 -22.71 2.50
N SER A 15 -2.30 -21.66 2.34
CA SER A 15 -3.34 -21.61 1.32
C SER A 15 -2.83 -21.10 -0.03
N PHE A 16 -1.67 -20.44 -0.05
CA PHE A 16 -1.14 -19.69 -1.19
C PHE A 16 -2.11 -18.64 -1.74
N ALA A 17 -3.06 -18.20 -0.91
CA ALA A 17 -4.05 -17.21 -1.26
C ALA A 17 -3.66 -15.81 -0.74
N PRO A 18 -3.98 -14.74 -1.48
CA PRO A 18 -3.95 -13.38 -0.94
C PRO A 18 -4.89 -13.23 0.25
N VAL A 19 -4.41 -12.62 1.33
CA VAL A 19 -5.21 -12.34 2.53
C VAL A 19 -5.60 -10.88 2.68
N ILE A 20 -5.11 -10.02 1.78
CA ILE A 20 -5.53 -8.63 1.62
C ILE A 20 -6.26 -8.46 0.29
N ALA A 21 -7.19 -7.52 0.25
CA ALA A 21 -7.93 -7.11 -0.93
C ALA A 21 -7.32 -5.84 -1.55
N ASN A 22 -7.58 -5.66 -2.85
CA ASN A 22 -7.24 -4.46 -3.61
C ASN A 22 -5.79 -3.98 -3.47
N GLY A 23 -4.83 -4.92 -3.45
CA GLY A 23 -3.40 -4.59 -3.39
C GLY A 23 -2.86 -3.88 -4.63
N GLY A 24 -3.60 -3.97 -5.75
CA GLY A 24 -3.32 -3.26 -6.99
C GLY A 24 -4.11 -1.96 -7.19
N PHE A 25 -4.89 -1.52 -6.20
CA PHE A 25 -5.63 -0.25 -6.26
C PHE A 25 -6.66 -0.13 -7.41
N GLU A 26 -7.14 -1.25 -7.94
CA GLU A 26 -8.04 -1.31 -9.10
C GLU A 26 -9.50 -0.96 -8.78
N THR A 27 -9.89 -0.93 -7.50
CA THR A 27 -11.19 -0.40 -7.08
C THR A 27 -11.08 1.07 -6.66
N ILE A 28 -11.65 1.94 -7.50
CA ILE A 28 -11.51 3.41 -7.44
C ILE A 28 -12.31 4.04 -6.28
N ASN A 29 -13.22 3.29 -5.66
CA ASN A 29 -13.97 3.77 -4.51
C ASN A 29 -13.08 3.61 -3.26
N SER A 30 -12.53 4.74 -2.79
CA SER A 30 -11.50 4.89 -1.75
C SER A 30 -11.76 4.23 -0.38
N ASN A 31 -12.88 3.51 -0.21
CA ASN A 31 -13.30 2.93 1.07
C ASN A 31 -13.36 1.40 1.09
N ASP A 32 -13.20 0.69 -0.04
CA ASP A 32 -13.63 -0.72 -0.08
C ASP A 32 -12.57 -1.73 0.40
N SER A 33 -11.32 -1.34 0.67
CA SER A 33 -10.31 -2.27 1.22
C SER A 33 -9.18 -1.61 2.01
N TRP A 34 -8.83 -0.36 1.69
CA TRP A 34 -7.81 0.39 2.41
C TRP A 34 -8.45 1.55 3.17
N THR A 35 -8.10 1.69 4.44
CA THR A 35 -8.38 2.93 5.18
C THR A 35 -7.21 3.88 4.98
N VAL A 36 -7.47 5.00 4.31
CA VAL A 36 -6.50 6.10 4.18
C VAL A 36 -6.56 6.93 5.44
N CYS A 37 -5.43 7.06 6.14
CA CYS A 37 -5.32 7.93 7.30
C CYS A 37 -4.44 9.13 6.96
N ASN A 38 -5.07 10.29 6.80
CA ASN A 38 -4.41 11.58 6.67
C ASN A 38 -4.69 12.43 7.92
N PRO A 39 -3.92 12.27 9.00
CA PRO A 39 -4.24 12.88 10.30
C PRO A 39 -4.12 14.42 10.32
N SER A 40 -3.60 15.08 9.28
CA SER A 40 -3.18 16.49 9.37
C SER A 40 -3.48 17.37 8.15
N ASN A 41 -4.36 16.96 7.22
CA ASN A 41 -4.57 17.66 5.94
C ASN A 41 -3.24 17.90 5.20
N SER A 42 -2.45 16.84 5.00
CA SER A 42 -1.20 16.92 4.25
C SER A 42 -1.39 17.63 2.91
N CYS A 43 -0.42 18.46 2.51
CA CYS A 43 -0.39 18.92 1.12
C CYS A 43 -0.05 17.74 0.22
N PHE A 44 -0.83 17.53 -0.85
CA PHE A 44 -0.72 16.38 -1.76
C PHE A 44 -1.01 15.03 -1.08
N PRO A 45 -2.22 14.84 -0.54
CA PRO A 45 -2.61 13.58 0.09
C PRO A 45 -2.56 12.44 -0.93
N GLY A 46 -2.26 11.23 -0.46
CA GLY A 46 -2.25 10.09 -1.35
C GLY A 46 -3.61 9.83 -2.02
N GLU A 47 -3.56 9.49 -3.31
CA GLU A 47 -4.70 9.28 -4.18
C GLU A 47 -4.55 8.03 -5.04
N ILE A 48 -5.66 7.51 -5.55
CA ILE A 48 -5.64 6.47 -6.58
C ILE A 48 -5.37 7.14 -7.92
N SER A 49 -4.31 6.74 -8.61
CA SER A 49 -3.86 7.34 -9.86
C SER A 49 -3.76 6.30 -10.97
N SER A 50 -4.08 6.68 -12.20
CA SER A 50 -3.80 5.87 -13.39
C SER A 50 -2.36 5.99 -13.90
N ASN A 51 -1.52 6.76 -13.19
CA ASN A 51 -0.11 6.89 -13.50
C ASN A 51 0.71 5.87 -12.71
N TYR A 52 1.86 5.49 -13.27
CA TYR A 52 2.88 4.68 -12.60
C TYR A 52 2.41 3.32 -12.05
N SER A 53 1.30 2.78 -12.58
CA SER A 53 0.89 1.41 -12.27
C SER A 53 1.96 0.41 -12.71
N ARG A 54 2.19 -0.58 -11.85
CA ARG A 54 3.05 -1.73 -12.11
C ARG A 54 2.26 -2.91 -12.65
N THR A 55 1.02 -3.04 -12.20
CA THR A 55 0.02 -4.05 -12.58
C THR A 55 -1.33 -3.36 -12.75
N GLY A 56 -2.17 -3.85 -13.66
CA GLY A 56 -3.50 -3.26 -13.84
C GLY A 56 -3.47 -1.81 -14.34
N GLN A 57 -4.52 -1.06 -14.03
CA GLN A 57 -4.75 0.30 -14.50
C GLN A 57 -4.34 1.36 -13.47
N TYR A 58 -4.28 1.02 -12.18
CA TYR A 58 -4.17 2.01 -11.12
C TYR A 58 -2.97 1.75 -10.20
N SER A 59 -2.61 2.77 -9.42
CA SER A 59 -1.65 2.69 -8.32
C SER A 59 -2.04 3.68 -7.22
N TYR A 60 -1.45 3.55 -6.04
CA TYR A 60 -1.50 4.59 -5.04
C TYR A 60 -0.34 5.56 -5.23
N LEU A 61 -0.66 6.84 -5.46
CA LEU A 61 0.31 7.90 -5.63
C LEU A 61 0.22 8.86 -4.45
N ASP A 62 1.36 9.13 -3.82
CA ASP A 62 1.39 9.93 -2.61
C ASP A 62 2.62 10.83 -2.59
N GLY A 63 2.43 12.08 -2.20
CA GLY A 63 3.49 13.07 -2.07
C GLY A 63 3.36 13.90 -0.81
N ALA A 64 2.69 13.39 0.22
CA ALA A 64 2.38 14.09 1.45
C ALA A 64 3.60 14.83 2.01
N MET A 65 3.42 16.13 2.22
CA MET A 65 4.44 16.98 2.81
C MET A 65 4.04 17.44 4.20
N ASN A 66 5.06 17.69 5.04
CA ASN A 66 4.99 18.19 6.42
C ASN A 66 4.42 17.20 7.45
N ASN A 67 3.55 16.27 7.04
CA ASN A 67 3.05 15.20 7.89
C ASN A 67 2.95 13.89 7.10
N PRO A 68 3.42 12.76 7.65
CA PRO A 68 3.23 11.46 7.02
C PRO A 68 1.77 11.03 7.11
N ASP A 69 1.24 10.52 6.00
CA ASP A 69 0.02 9.71 5.91
C ASP A 69 0.38 8.23 5.82
N TYR A 70 -0.66 7.38 5.90
CA TYR A 70 -0.50 5.94 5.83
C TYR A 70 -1.78 5.25 5.34
N LEU A 71 -1.59 4.05 4.78
CA LEU A 71 -2.66 3.13 4.40
C LEU A 71 -2.75 1.98 5.40
N VAL A 72 -3.96 1.62 5.80
CA VAL A 72 -4.21 0.46 6.68
C VAL A 72 -5.17 -0.52 6.04
N GLN A 73 -4.84 -1.80 6.15
CA GLN A 73 -5.76 -2.90 5.95
C GLN A 73 -5.51 -3.97 7.01
N LEU A 74 -6.57 -4.40 7.69
CA LEU A 74 -6.51 -5.48 8.67
C LEU A 74 -6.96 -6.78 8.01
N PHE A 75 -6.29 -7.88 8.34
CA PHE A 75 -6.67 -9.22 7.88
C PHE A 75 -6.47 -10.23 9.02
N PRO A 76 -7.27 -11.32 9.06
CA PRO A 76 -7.13 -12.33 10.09
C PRO A 76 -5.85 -13.15 9.90
N THR A 77 -5.11 -13.36 10.98
CA THR A 77 -3.93 -14.22 11.01
C THR A 77 -4.21 -15.50 11.80
N VAL A 78 -3.54 -16.59 11.43
CA VAL A 78 -3.57 -17.86 12.17
C VAL A 78 -2.23 -18.05 12.86
N SER A 79 -2.25 -18.36 14.16
CA SER A 79 -1.03 -18.57 14.95
C SER A 79 -0.15 -19.67 14.34
N GLY A 80 1.15 -19.41 14.29
CA GLY A 80 2.15 -20.33 13.73
C GLY A 80 2.22 -20.36 12.20
N ARG A 81 1.38 -19.61 11.46
CA ARG A 81 1.49 -19.50 10.00
C ARG A 81 2.50 -18.44 9.59
N LEU A 82 3.21 -18.74 8.50
CA LEU A 82 4.06 -17.77 7.81
C LEU A 82 3.24 -17.02 6.76
N TYR A 83 3.53 -15.74 6.61
CA TYR A 83 2.93 -14.86 5.61
C TYR A 83 4.03 -14.17 4.81
N PHE A 84 3.93 -14.21 3.49
CA PHE A 84 4.86 -13.53 2.59
C PHE A 84 4.30 -12.16 2.21
N VAL A 85 5.06 -11.11 2.50
CA VAL A 85 4.71 -9.72 2.18
C VAL A 85 5.56 -9.25 1.00
N SER A 86 4.93 -8.70 -0.02
CA SER A 86 5.61 -8.09 -1.16
C SER A 86 4.84 -6.87 -1.66
N PHE A 87 5.56 -5.93 -2.24
CA PHE A 87 4.97 -4.75 -2.89
C PHE A 87 5.96 -4.19 -3.91
N TRP A 88 5.46 -3.37 -4.83
CA TRP A 88 6.28 -2.54 -5.70
C TRP A 88 6.20 -1.09 -5.24
N LEU A 89 7.37 -0.46 -5.09
CA LEU A 89 7.50 0.94 -4.67
C LEU A 89 8.40 1.69 -5.65
N LYS A 90 7.92 2.83 -6.14
CA LYS A 90 8.67 3.74 -7.01
C LYS A 90 8.70 5.13 -6.43
N ASN A 91 9.87 5.60 -6.02
CA ASN A 91 10.10 7.01 -5.73
C ASN A 91 10.29 7.78 -7.02
N LEU A 92 9.55 8.87 -7.16
CA LEU A 92 9.56 9.77 -8.31
C LEU A 92 10.53 10.95 -8.09
N GLY A 93 11.20 10.99 -6.95
CA GLY A 93 12.30 11.89 -6.64
C GLY A 93 13.68 11.25 -6.74
N SER A 94 14.71 12.00 -6.37
CA SER A 94 16.13 11.62 -6.46
C SER A 94 16.66 10.86 -5.22
N GLY A 95 15.80 10.53 -4.25
CA GLY A 95 16.18 9.90 -2.98
C GLY A 95 16.18 8.37 -3.02
N VAL A 96 16.75 7.75 -1.98
CA VAL A 96 16.72 6.29 -1.78
C VAL A 96 15.32 5.86 -1.34
N ASN A 97 14.82 4.76 -1.90
CA ASN A 97 13.64 4.05 -1.39
C ASN A 97 13.99 3.34 -0.09
N ASN A 98 13.36 3.72 1.02
CA ASN A 98 13.39 2.93 2.25
C ASN A 98 11.98 2.42 2.52
N ALA A 99 11.86 1.13 2.78
CA ALA A 99 10.61 0.54 3.25
C ALA A 99 10.91 -0.30 4.48
N THR A 100 10.14 -0.07 5.54
CA THR A 100 10.20 -0.86 6.77
C THR A 100 8.94 -1.70 6.84
N ILE A 101 9.10 -3.02 6.94
CA ILE A 101 7.99 -3.94 7.17
C ILE A 101 8.00 -4.32 8.65
N THR A 102 6.91 -4.02 9.35
CA THR A 102 6.71 -4.44 10.74
C THR A 102 5.56 -5.44 10.77
N ILE A 103 5.82 -6.68 11.23
CA ILE A 103 4.81 -7.74 11.32
C ILE A 103 4.69 -8.16 12.79
N GLY A 104 3.62 -7.72 13.46
CA GLY A 104 3.23 -8.16 14.80
C GLY A 104 4.20 -7.78 15.93
N SER A 105 3.66 -7.31 17.05
CA SER A 105 4.33 -7.19 18.34
C SER A 105 4.27 -8.49 19.12
#